data_AF-A0A2J0N0Q9-F1
#
_entry.id   AF-A0A2J0N0Q9-F1
#
_cell.length_a   1.000
_cell.length_b   1.000
_cell.length_c   1.000
_cell.angle_alpha   90.00
_cell.angle_beta   90.00
_cell.angle_gamma   90.00
#
_symmetry.space_group_name_H-M   'P 1'
#
loop_
_entity.id
_entity.type
_entity.pdbx_description
1 polymer ?
#
loop_
_entity_poly.entity_id
_entity_poly.type
_entity_poly.pdbx_seq_one_letter_code
_entity_poly.pdbx_strand_id
1 'polypeptide(L)'
;MGLLGFGKDGLGKGMDFNRPEDFYLKMAANIVFGEKADGSDSVPEADEREMEIFVNARRHLDRSVFDLQKWQNACGSRYFRKVAYILNRGGRFQDYGKSYDGEQLKNKYGRLINMYCEKVAKSKNSMTGKPYLGLAGYLPISDCLGRPVEDEKEGYDMHLITYREISQCKSRTVTNYWLSGLLPENFILVNTQDAVRMGLKDSSSVRVFSKSNTEGVYDLKNGKKIPMIGRIKVTEGIRPGIVAFSLGHGNWATGASDVAIDGLLIKGDPRRGKGVHLNAAMRIDPYLKNTCLLDLVGGSVSFYDSKVKLVKV
;
A
#
# COMPACT_ATOMS: atom_id res chain seq x y z
N MET A 1 10.18 32.55 7.34
CA MET A 1 11.14 31.78 6.52
C MET A 1 11.46 32.43 5.16
N GLY A 2 10.74 33.49 4.71
CA GLY A 2 11.11 34.23 3.49
C GLY A 2 11.20 33.36 2.22
N LEU A 3 10.55 32.18 2.23
CA LEU A 3 10.60 31.24 1.13
C LEU A 3 9.74 31.78 -0.01
N LEU A 4 10.35 31.90 -1.19
CA LEU A 4 9.61 32.18 -2.42
C LEU A 4 8.55 31.08 -2.61
N GLY A 5 7.33 31.48 -2.94
CA GLY A 5 6.23 30.53 -3.18
C GLY A 5 5.38 30.17 -1.96
N PHE A 6 5.54 30.85 -0.81
CA PHE A 6 4.72 30.63 0.39
C PHE A 6 4.27 31.95 1.01
N GLY A 7 3.12 31.93 1.68
CA GLY A 7 2.56 33.08 2.37
C GLY A 7 1.72 33.99 1.47
N LYS A 8 1.67 35.28 1.80
CA LYS A 8 0.98 36.28 0.98
C LYS A 8 1.54 36.29 -0.45
N ASP A 9 0.65 36.28 -1.45
CA ASP A 9 1.01 36.20 -2.87
C ASP A 9 1.87 34.97 -3.26
N GLY A 10 1.85 33.91 -2.45
CA GLY A 10 2.69 32.72 -2.62
C GLY A 10 2.46 31.96 -3.94
N LEU A 11 1.27 32.08 -4.54
CA LEU A 11 0.95 31.48 -5.85
C LEU A 11 0.88 32.52 -6.97
N GLY A 12 1.25 33.77 -6.69
CA GLY A 12 1.12 34.92 -7.57
C GLY A 12 0.34 36.05 -6.91
N LYS A 13 0.31 37.22 -7.57
CA LYS A 13 -0.33 38.43 -7.04
C LYS A 13 -1.82 38.19 -6.73
N GLY A 14 -2.23 38.44 -5.50
CA GLY A 14 -3.57 38.22 -4.96
C GLY A 14 -3.88 36.77 -4.59
N MET A 15 -2.92 35.86 -4.69
CA MET A 15 -3.11 34.42 -4.44
C MET A 15 -2.18 33.93 -3.34
N ASP A 16 -2.69 33.97 -2.13
CA ASP A 16 -1.98 33.52 -0.95
C ASP A 16 -1.79 32.00 -0.93
N PHE A 17 -0.74 31.56 -0.23
CA PHE A 17 -0.47 30.19 0.17
C PHE A 17 -0.06 30.15 1.64
N ASN A 18 -1.01 30.47 2.51
CA ASN A 18 -0.82 30.48 3.96
C ASN A 18 -1.25 29.16 4.59
N ARG A 19 -2.12 28.41 3.93
CA ARG A 19 -2.76 27.21 4.48
C ARG A 19 -2.93 26.10 3.44
N PRO A 20 -3.15 24.84 3.86
CA PRO A 20 -3.38 23.74 2.93
C PRO A 20 -4.55 23.98 1.96
N GLU A 21 -5.65 24.58 2.43
CA GLU A 21 -6.81 24.87 1.59
C GLU A 21 -6.50 25.84 0.44
N ASP A 22 -5.55 26.76 0.62
CA ASP A 22 -5.14 27.69 -0.42
C ASP A 22 -4.55 26.97 -1.64
N PHE A 23 -3.95 25.80 -1.43
CA PHE A 23 -3.36 24.96 -2.46
C PHE A 23 -4.35 23.91 -2.96
N TYR A 24 -4.91 23.09 -2.07
CA TYR A 24 -5.76 21.96 -2.46
C TYR A 24 -7.08 22.39 -3.10
N LEU A 25 -7.70 23.49 -2.66
CA LEU A 25 -8.92 23.98 -3.29
C LEU A 25 -8.67 24.61 -4.66
N LYS A 26 -7.49 25.20 -4.89
CA LYS A 26 -7.08 25.63 -6.23
C LYS A 26 -6.78 24.45 -7.15
N MET A 27 -6.21 23.36 -6.63
CA MET A 27 -6.10 22.12 -7.41
C MET A 27 -7.48 21.57 -7.80
N ALA A 28 -8.46 21.60 -6.90
CA ALA A 28 -9.84 21.29 -7.23
C ALA A 28 -10.40 22.25 -8.28
N ALA A 29 -10.12 23.55 -8.17
CA ALA A 29 -10.52 24.55 -9.16
C ALA A 29 -9.94 24.25 -10.57
N ASN A 30 -8.69 23.77 -10.65
CA ASN A 30 -8.10 23.33 -11.92
C ASN A 30 -8.83 22.12 -12.50
N ILE A 31 -9.23 21.15 -11.66
CA ILE A 31 -10.01 19.99 -12.11
C ILE A 31 -11.37 20.43 -12.67
N VAL A 32 -12.06 21.38 -12.01
CA VAL A 32 -13.39 21.83 -12.47
C VAL A 32 -13.35 22.74 -13.69
N PHE A 33 -12.23 23.41 -13.95
CA PHE A 33 -12.03 24.24 -15.15
C PHE A 33 -12.11 23.39 -16.41
N GLY A 34 -11.52 22.20 -16.38
CA GLY A 34 -11.49 21.28 -17.51
C GLY A 34 -10.20 21.39 -18.33
N GLU A 35 -10.20 20.79 -19.51
CA GLU A 35 -9.03 20.74 -20.39
C GLU A 35 -9.11 21.79 -21.50
N LYS A 36 -10.31 22.27 -21.84
CA LYS A 36 -10.47 23.25 -22.91
C LYS A 36 -10.13 24.64 -22.38
N ALA A 37 -9.27 25.35 -23.11
CA ALA A 37 -8.80 26.67 -22.73
C ALA A 37 -9.93 27.71 -22.60
N ASP A 38 -11.06 27.49 -23.27
CA ASP A 38 -12.26 28.33 -23.18
C ASP A 38 -13.17 27.98 -21.98
N GLY A 39 -12.85 26.93 -21.23
CA GLY A 39 -13.64 26.42 -20.11
C GLY A 39 -14.97 25.78 -20.53
N SER A 40 -15.17 25.47 -21.82
CA SER A 40 -16.43 24.92 -22.34
C SER A 40 -16.70 23.47 -21.88
N ASP A 41 -15.69 22.77 -21.36
CA ASP A 41 -15.83 21.45 -20.74
C ASP A 41 -15.82 21.50 -19.20
N SER A 42 -15.97 22.69 -18.62
CA SER A 42 -16.12 22.87 -17.18
C SER A 42 -17.39 22.19 -16.67
N VAL A 43 -17.34 21.70 -15.43
CA VAL A 43 -18.51 21.05 -14.78
C VAL A 43 -19.63 22.06 -14.49
N PRO A 44 -20.89 21.58 -14.32
CA PRO A 44 -21.97 22.41 -13.81
C PRO A 44 -21.67 22.98 -12.41
N GLU A 45 -22.37 24.05 -12.05
CA GLU A 45 -22.37 24.52 -10.67
C GLU A 45 -23.23 23.61 -9.80
N ALA A 46 -22.84 23.45 -8.53
CA ALA A 46 -23.69 22.83 -7.54
C ALA A 46 -24.97 23.68 -7.36
N ASP A 47 -26.13 23.01 -7.40
CA ASP A 47 -27.40 23.64 -7.08
C ASP A 47 -27.53 23.93 -5.57
N GLU A 48 -28.61 24.60 -5.15
CA GLU A 48 -28.82 24.96 -3.74
C GLU A 48 -28.85 23.74 -2.82
N ARG A 49 -29.45 22.62 -3.27
CA ARG A 49 -29.51 21.39 -2.48
C ARG A 49 -28.12 20.79 -2.33
N GLU A 50 -27.32 20.79 -3.39
CA GLU A 50 -25.94 20.32 -3.35
C GLU A 50 -25.06 21.19 -2.46
N MET A 51 -25.26 22.51 -2.47
CA MET A 51 -24.58 23.43 -1.56
C MET A 51 -24.98 23.19 -0.11
N GLU A 52 -26.27 22.95 0.16
CA GLU A 52 -26.75 22.58 1.50
C GLU A 52 -26.11 21.29 1.99
N ILE A 53 -26.11 20.23 1.17
CA ILE A 53 -25.46 18.95 1.47
C ILE A 53 -23.97 19.16 1.76
N PHE A 54 -23.30 19.97 0.93
CA PHE A 54 -21.87 20.24 1.06
C PHE A 54 -21.52 20.87 2.42
N VAL A 55 -22.32 21.86 2.87
CA VAL A 55 -22.13 22.53 4.17
C VAL A 55 -22.53 21.59 5.32
N ASN A 56 -23.69 20.95 5.23
CA ASN A 56 -24.21 20.07 6.29
C ASN A 56 -23.30 18.87 6.56
N ALA A 57 -22.66 18.31 5.53
CA ALA A 57 -21.70 17.22 5.67
C ALA A 57 -20.44 17.63 6.46
N ARG A 58 -20.11 18.93 6.49
CA ARG A 58 -18.89 19.48 7.10
C ARG A 58 -19.12 20.19 8.44
N ARG A 59 -20.38 20.25 8.91
CA ARG A 59 -20.76 20.94 10.17
C ARG A 59 -20.05 20.43 11.43
N HIS A 60 -19.54 19.20 11.40
CA HIS A 60 -18.83 18.57 12.51
C HIS A 60 -17.34 18.93 12.56
N LEU A 61 -16.83 19.60 11.53
CA LEU A 61 -15.44 20.04 11.45
C LEU A 61 -15.28 21.39 12.16
N ASP A 62 -14.15 21.57 12.84
CA ASP A 62 -13.79 22.86 13.44
C ASP A 62 -13.60 23.94 12.35
N ARG A 63 -13.83 25.21 12.71
CA ARG A 63 -13.65 26.35 11.80
C ARG A 63 -12.22 26.52 11.28
N SER A 64 -11.24 25.93 11.96
CA SER A 64 -9.86 25.85 11.47
C SER A 64 -9.70 24.93 10.26
N VAL A 65 -10.59 23.94 10.09
CA VAL A 65 -10.61 22.97 9.00
C VAL A 65 -11.59 23.39 7.90
N PHE A 66 -12.82 23.76 8.28
CA PHE A 66 -13.86 24.19 7.33
C PHE A 66 -14.45 25.54 7.74
N ASP A 67 -14.22 26.53 6.89
CA ASP A 67 -14.86 27.84 6.94
C ASP A 67 -15.33 28.18 5.53
N LEU A 68 -16.64 28.39 5.37
CA LEU A 68 -17.26 28.56 4.06
C LEU A 68 -16.68 29.76 3.30
N GLN A 69 -16.47 30.88 3.98
CA GLN A 69 -15.95 32.09 3.35
C GLN A 69 -14.50 31.92 2.95
N LYS A 70 -13.67 31.31 3.81
CA LYS A 70 -12.25 31.04 3.47
C LYS A 70 -12.14 30.11 2.28
N TRP A 71 -12.94 29.05 2.24
CA TRP A 71 -12.93 28.11 1.12
C TRP A 71 -13.41 28.76 -0.18
N GLN A 72 -14.46 29.58 -0.11
CA GLN A 72 -14.92 30.36 -1.26
C GLN A 72 -13.86 31.33 -1.77
N ASN A 73 -13.13 32.01 -0.87
CA ASN A 73 -12.02 32.89 -1.23
C ASN A 73 -10.85 32.11 -1.86
N ALA A 74 -10.51 30.94 -1.31
CA ALA A 74 -9.41 30.11 -1.80
C ALA A 74 -9.68 29.54 -3.20
N CYS A 75 -10.93 29.15 -3.50
CA CYS A 75 -11.37 28.71 -4.82
C CYS A 75 -11.53 29.87 -5.83
N GLY A 76 -11.84 31.06 -5.34
CA GLY A 76 -12.44 32.14 -6.13
C GLY A 76 -13.94 31.95 -6.32
N SER A 77 -14.70 33.05 -6.25
CA SER A 77 -16.17 33.04 -6.31
C SER A 77 -16.74 32.34 -7.55
N ARG A 78 -16.04 32.46 -8.69
CA ARG A 78 -16.38 31.81 -9.97
C ARG A 78 -16.36 30.28 -9.91
N TYR A 79 -15.49 29.67 -9.09
CA TYR A 79 -15.26 28.23 -9.11
C TYR A 79 -15.86 27.51 -7.91
N PHE A 80 -16.21 28.22 -6.83
CA PHE A 80 -16.58 27.59 -5.58
C PHE A 80 -17.77 26.60 -5.70
N ARG A 81 -18.86 26.98 -6.38
CA ARG A 81 -20.00 26.08 -6.59
C ARG A 81 -19.64 24.86 -7.45
N LYS A 82 -18.75 25.02 -8.42
CA LYS A 82 -18.25 23.91 -9.25
C LYS A 82 -17.32 22.98 -8.45
N VAL A 83 -16.50 23.55 -7.56
CA VAL A 83 -15.67 22.78 -6.63
C VAL A 83 -16.55 21.98 -5.68
N ALA A 84 -17.61 22.58 -5.13
CA ALA A 84 -18.59 21.85 -4.32
C ALA A 84 -19.24 20.70 -5.11
N TYR A 85 -19.59 20.92 -6.38
CA TYR A 85 -20.15 19.90 -7.28
C TYR A 85 -19.25 18.67 -7.38
N ILE A 86 -17.94 18.82 -7.64
CA ILE A 86 -17.04 17.66 -7.73
C ILE A 86 -16.71 17.05 -6.38
N LEU A 87 -16.63 17.85 -5.31
CA LEU A 87 -16.32 17.35 -3.97
C LEU A 87 -17.48 16.54 -3.38
N ASN A 88 -18.73 16.86 -3.72
CA ASN A 88 -19.88 16.02 -3.38
C ASN A 88 -19.85 14.65 -4.10
N ARG A 89 -19.21 14.58 -5.27
CA ARG A 89 -19.10 13.36 -6.10
C ARG A 89 -17.80 12.58 -5.87
N GLY A 90 -16.83 13.17 -5.17
CA GLY A 90 -15.49 12.62 -5.02
C GLY A 90 -14.62 12.71 -6.29
N GLY A 91 -14.99 13.54 -7.27
CA GLY A 91 -14.24 13.69 -8.52
C GLY A 91 -15.01 14.35 -9.66
N ARG A 92 -14.32 14.57 -10.78
CA ARG A 92 -14.90 14.98 -12.07
C ARG A 92 -15.15 13.73 -12.90
N PHE A 93 -16.41 13.50 -13.27
CA PHE A 93 -16.83 12.34 -14.03
C PHE A 93 -17.56 12.77 -15.29
N GLN A 94 -17.46 11.95 -16.34
CA GLN A 94 -18.29 12.07 -17.52
C GLN A 94 -19.65 11.41 -17.25
N ASP A 95 -20.73 12.03 -17.72
CA ASP A 95 -22.07 11.44 -17.62
C ASP A 95 -22.13 10.07 -18.29
N TYR A 96 -22.83 9.11 -17.67
CA TYR A 96 -22.94 7.74 -18.19
C TYR A 96 -23.44 7.68 -19.64
N GLY A 97 -24.41 8.54 -20.00
CA GLY A 97 -24.95 8.62 -21.37
C GLY A 97 -23.94 9.12 -22.41
N LYS A 98 -22.77 9.63 -21.98
CA LYS A 98 -21.67 10.07 -22.84
C LYS A 98 -20.51 9.07 -22.84
N SER A 99 -20.61 7.93 -22.15
CA SER A 99 -19.53 6.94 -22.06
C SER A 99 -19.32 6.17 -23.36
N TYR A 100 -20.36 6.01 -24.19
CA TYR A 100 -20.34 5.16 -25.38
C TYR A 100 -20.81 5.88 -26.65
N ASP A 101 -20.34 5.38 -27.79
CA ASP A 101 -20.78 5.71 -29.15
C ASP A 101 -21.12 4.38 -29.84
N GLY A 102 -22.40 3.99 -29.79
CA GLY A 102 -22.83 2.62 -30.09
C GLY A 102 -22.23 1.62 -29.09
N GLU A 103 -21.55 0.60 -29.60
CA GLU A 103 -20.88 -0.43 -28.78
C GLU A 103 -19.46 -0.03 -28.33
N GLN A 104 -18.94 1.12 -28.79
CA GLN A 104 -17.57 1.56 -28.50
C GLN A 104 -17.54 2.64 -27.42
N LEU A 105 -16.43 2.78 -26.69
CA LEU A 105 -16.21 3.91 -25.79
C LEU A 105 -16.16 5.23 -26.57
N LYS A 106 -16.81 6.28 -26.05
CA LYS A 106 -16.83 7.61 -26.68
C LYS A 106 -15.42 8.21 -26.77
N ASN A 107 -14.65 8.10 -25.69
CA ASN A 107 -13.24 8.48 -25.66
C ASN A 107 -12.40 7.28 -26.08
N LYS A 108 -12.12 7.18 -27.39
CA LYS A 108 -11.35 6.07 -27.95
C LYS A 108 -9.88 6.13 -27.50
N TYR A 109 -9.31 5.00 -27.12
CA TYR A 109 -7.87 4.88 -26.94
C TYR A 109 -7.17 4.82 -28.30
N GLY A 110 -6.93 5.99 -28.90
CA GLY A 110 -6.31 6.13 -30.22
C GLY A 110 -4.78 6.10 -30.22
N ARG A 111 -4.16 5.35 -29.30
CA ARG A 111 -2.71 5.26 -29.16
C ARG A 111 -2.24 3.84 -29.49
N LEU A 112 -1.00 3.73 -29.97
CA LEU A 112 -0.36 2.45 -30.23
C LEU A 112 -0.25 1.63 -28.92
N ILE A 113 -0.70 0.38 -28.98
CA ILE A 113 -0.45 -0.62 -27.94
C ILE A 113 0.78 -1.43 -28.36
N ASN A 114 1.84 -1.33 -27.57
CA ASN A 114 3.06 -2.09 -27.82
C ASN A 114 2.96 -3.47 -27.17
N MET A 115 2.69 -4.51 -27.96
CA MET A 115 2.79 -5.91 -27.51
C MET A 115 4.25 -6.35 -27.35
N TYR A 116 5.14 -5.75 -28.15
CA TYR A 116 6.58 -5.86 -28.03
C TYR A 116 7.17 -4.53 -27.52
N CYS A 117 7.74 -4.58 -26.33
CA CYS A 117 8.44 -3.49 -25.67
C CYS A 117 9.90 -3.44 -26.13
N GLU A 118 10.15 -2.87 -27.32
CA GLU A 118 11.49 -2.79 -27.93
C GLU A 118 12.55 -2.18 -27.00
N LYS A 119 12.20 -1.13 -26.23
CA LYS A 119 13.11 -0.51 -25.26
C LYS A 119 13.56 -1.48 -24.17
N VAL A 120 12.65 -2.33 -23.69
CA VAL A 120 12.97 -3.38 -22.71
C VAL A 120 13.87 -4.43 -23.36
N ALA A 121 13.51 -4.89 -24.56
CA ALA A 121 14.28 -5.88 -25.31
C ALA A 121 15.72 -5.44 -25.63
N LYS A 122 15.94 -4.14 -25.89
CA LYS A 122 17.27 -3.57 -26.15
C LYS A 122 18.08 -3.32 -24.87
N SER A 123 17.42 -3.29 -23.71
CA SER A 123 18.09 -3.11 -22.43
C SER A 123 18.72 -4.42 -21.97
N LYS A 124 19.88 -4.34 -21.32
CA LYS A 124 20.60 -5.50 -20.79
C LYS A 124 20.40 -5.62 -19.29
N ASN A 125 20.16 -6.83 -18.84
CA ASN A 125 20.20 -7.20 -17.43
C ASN A 125 21.63 -7.02 -16.92
N SER A 126 21.83 -6.13 -15.94
CA SER A 126 23.14 -5.82 -15.35
C SER A 126 23.80 -7.00 -14.64
N MET A 127 23.00 -7.99 -14.22
CA MET A 127 23.48 -9.16 -13.49
C MET A 127 24.01 -10.25 -14.42
N THR A 128 23.46 -10.37 -15.64
CA THR A 128 23.77 -11.46 -16.58
C THR A 128 24.35 -10.99 -17.92
N GLY A 129 24.27 -9.70 -18.22
CA GLY A 129 24.63 -9.11 -19.52
C GLY A 129 23.66 -9.45 -20.66
N LYS A 130 22.64 -10.28 -20.41
CA LYS A 130 21.66 -10.71 -21.42
C LYS A 130 20.56 -9.66 -21.63
N PRO A 131 19.98 -9.55 -22.83
CA PRO A 131 18.81 -8.71 -23.06
C PRO A 131 17.61 -9.16 -22.21
N TYR A 132 16.75 -8.21 -21.80
CA TYR A 132 15.48 -8.55 -21.15
C TYR A 132 14.46 -9.09 -22.16
N LEU A 133 13.44 -9.80 -21.65
CA LEU A 133 12.31 -10.23 -22.47
C LEU A 133 11.45 -9.02 -22.84
N GLY A 134 11.42 -8.69 -24.13
CA GLY A 134 10.64 -7.57 -24.67
C GLY A 134 9.15 -7.85 -24.85
N LEU A 135 8.66 -9.02 -24.47
CA LEU A 135 7.29 -9.48 -24.70
C LEU A 135 6.78 -10.22 -23.47
N ALA A 136 5.48 -10.44 -23.38
CA ALA A 136 4.92 -11.24 -22.30
C ALA A 136 5.40 -12.69 -22.41
N GLY A 137 5.90 -13.24 -21.31
CA GLY A 137 6.33 -14.63 -21.23
C GLY A 137 6.48 -15.11 -19.80
N TYR A 138 6.64 -16.42 -19.65
CA TYR A 138 6.85 -17.05 -18.35
C TYR A 138 8.31 -16.91 -17.92
N LEU A 139 8.52 -16.39 -16.71
CA LEU A 139 9.81 -16.35 -16.04
C LEU A 139 9.72 -17.20 -14.77
N PRO A 140 10.56 -18.25 -14.61
CA PRO A 140 10.55 -19.05 -13.40
C PRO A 140 11.13 -18.26 -12.22
N ILE A 141 10.74 -18.67 -11.00
CA ILE A 141 11.36 -18.15 -9.78
C ILE A 141 12.84 -18.48 -9.80
N SER A 142 13.66 -17.45 -9.73
CA SER A 142 15.11 -17.55 -9.80
C SER A 142 15.77 -16.43 -9.02
N ASP A 143 17.06 -16.60 -8.74
CA ASP A 143 17.89 -15.51 -8.27
C ASP A 143 18.21 -14.50 -9.39
N CYS A 144 18.92 -13.44 -9.04
CA CYS A 144 19.29 -12.37 -9.96
C CYS A 144 20.18 -12.82 -11.13
N LEU A 145 20.80 -14.00 -11.09
CA LEU A 145 21.56 -14.59 -12.19
C LEU A 145 20.71 -15.53 -13.06
N GLY A 146 19.43 -15.73 -12.73
CA GLY A 146 18.53 -16.66 -13.41
C GLY A 146 18.72 -18.11 -12.97
N ARG A 147 19.34 -18.36 -11.82
CA ARG A 147 19.48 -19.71 -11.26
C ARG A 147 18.22 -20.09 -10.47
N PRO A 148 17.67 -21.30 -10.64
CA PRO A 148 16.47 -21.71 -9.91
C PRO A 148 16.64 -21.61 -8.39
N VAL A 149 15.55 -21.24 -7.71
CA VAL A 149 15.45 -21.33 -6.24
C VAL A 149 14.58 -22.52 -5.91
N GLU A 150 15.18 -23.58 -5.38
CA GLU A 150 14.55 -24.90 -5.16
C GLU A 150 14.62 -25.32 -3.68
N ASP A 151 14.27 -24.38 -2.80
CA ASP A 151 14.35 -24.57 -1.34
C ASP A 151 13.46 -25.75 -0.85
N GLU A 152 12.45 -26.15 -1.61
CA GLU A 152 11.61 -27.33 -1.32
C GLU A 152 12.39 -28.64 -1.27
N LYS A 153 13.49 -28.76 -2.04
CA LYS A 153 14.38 -29.93 -2.00
C LYS A 153 15.06 -30.08 -0.63
N GLU A 154 15.07 -29.02 0.16
CA GLU A 154 15.67 -28.96 1.49
C GLU A 154 14.62 -28.99 2.63
N GLY A 155 13.36 -29.28 2.30
CA GLY A 155 12.27 -29.42 3.27
C GLY A 155 11.55 -28.13 3.64
N TYR A 156 11.72 -27.05 2.85
CA TYR A 156 10.88 -25.85 2.91
C TYR A 156 9.74 -26.00 1.90
N ASP A 157 8.67 -26.68 2.28
CA ASP A 157 7.63 -27.15 1.37
C ASP A 157 6.39 -26.25 1.30
N MET A 158 6.29 -25.24 2.16
CA MET A 158 5.17 -24.29 2.17
C MET A 158 5.54 -22.99 1.45
N HIS A 159 4.67 -22.52 0.57
CA HIS A 159 4.84 -21.24 -0.11
C HIS A 159 4.28 -20.10 0.75
N LEU A 160 5.13 -19.16 1.17
CA LEU A 160 4.74 -18.00 1.97
C LEU A 160 4.20 -16.86 1.11
N ILE A 161 3.01 -16.36 1.45
CA ILE A 161 2.44 -15.15 0.89
C ILE A 161 2.07 -14.15 2.00
N THR A 162 1.93 -12.88 1.63
CA THR A 162 1.37 -11.84 2.50
C THR A 162 0.08 -11.29 1.90
N TYR A 163 -0.83 -10.82 2.75
CA TYR A 163 -2.02 -10.11 2.32
C TYR A 163 -2.24 -8.86 3.20
N ARG A 164 -3.32 -8.13 2.93
CA ARG A 164 -3.70 -6.93 3.68
C ARG A 164 -5.08 -7.15 4.31
N GLU A 165 -5.17 -6.94 5.60
CA GLU A 165 -6.46 -6.82 6.27
C GLU A 165 -7.03 -5.42 6.00
N ILE A 166 -8.34 -5.34 5.76
CA ILE A 166 -9.00 -4.07 5.45
C ILE A 166 -8.88 -3.05 6.60
N SER A 167 -8.77 -3.54 7.83
CA SER A 167 -8.55 -2.72 9.03
C SER A 167 -7.09 -2.25 9.20
N GLN A 168 -6.18 -2.64 8.29
CA GLN A 168 -4.76 -2.32 8.40
C GLN A 168 -4.20 -1.59 7.17
N CYS A 169 -3.58 -0.42 7.40
CA CYS A 169 -2.81 0.32 6.40
C CYS A 169 -1.31 0.09 6.61
N LYS A 170 -0.81 -1.06 6.12
CA LYS A 170 0.56 -1.53 6.38
C LYS A 170 0.77 -1.56 7.91
N SER A 171 1.91 -1.08 8.42
CA SER A 171 2.25 -1.05 9.86
C SER A 171 1.80 0.21 10.61
N ARG A 172 0.98 1.09 10.00
CA ARG A 172 0.70 2.43 10.58
C ARG A 172 -0.55 2.50 11.44
N THR A 173 -1.50 1.60 11.22
CA THR A 173 -2.81 1.62 11.88
C THR A 173 -2.88 0.80 13.14
N VAL A 174 -1.79 0.11 13.52
CA VAL A 174 -1.71 -0.64 14.78
C VAL A 174 -1.87 0.25 16.03
N THR A 175 -1.68 1.57 15.88
CA THR A 175 -1.90 2.56 16.92
C THR A 175 -3.36 3.00 17.04
N ASN A 176 -4.22 2.67 16.07
CA ASN A 176 -5.63 2.98 16.10
C ASN A 176 -6.39 1.85 16.80
N TYR A 177 -6.68 2.05 18.09
CA TYR A 177 -7.31 1.03 18.94
C TYR A 177 -8.74 0.66 18.52
N TRP A 178 -9.44 1.51 17.78
CA TRP A 178 -10.76 1.18 17.23
C TRP A 178 -10.64 0.11 16.14
N LEU A 179 -9.61 0.21 15.29
CA LEU A 179 -9.32 -0.78 14.25
C LEU A 179 -8.70 -2.05 14.83
N SER A 180 -7.75 -1.90 15.77
CA SER A 180 -7.13 -3.06 16.44
C SER A 180 -8.12 -3.85 17.30
N GLY A 181 -9.22 -3.25 17.75
CA GLY A 181 -10.30 -3.96 18.44
C GLY A 181 -11.00 -5.02 17.57
N LEU A 182 -11.00 -4.85 16.25
CA LEU A 182 -11.61 -5.82 15.31
C LEU A 182 -10.75 -7.07 15.13
N LEU A 183 -9.42 -6.90 15.07
CA LEU A 183 -8.45 -7.98 14.93
C LEU A 183 -7.19 -7.64 15.75
N PRO A 184 -7.16 -8.01 17.05
CA PRO A 184 -6.07 -7.64 17.96
C PRO A 184 -4.70 -8.22 17.59
N GLU A 185 -4.69 -9.35 16.90
CA GLU A 185 -3.50 -9.98 16.34
C GLU A 185 -3.84 -10.75 15.06
N ASN A 186 -2.88 -10.86 14.15
CA ASN A 186 -3.03 -11.69 12.96
C ASN A 186 -2.75 -13.17 13.26
N PHE A 187 -3.07 -14.01 12.27
CA PHE A 187 -2.84 -15.44 12.28
C PHE A 187 -1.99 -15.85 11.08
N ILE A 188 -1.39 -17.03 11.19
CA ILE A 188 -0.80 -17.76 10.08
C ILE A 188 -1.89 -18.66 9.49
N LEU A 189 -2.34 -18.34 8.29
CA LEU A 189 -3.40 -19.09 7.61
C LEU A 189 -2.81 -20.34 6.95
N VAL A 190 -3.43 -21.49 7.20
CA VAL A 190 -3.02 -22.80 6.66
C VAL A 190 -4.25 -23.57 6.23
N ASN A 191 -4.17 -24.30 5.10
CA ASN A 191 -5.26 -25.16 4.65
C ASN A 191 -5.44 -26.36 5.60
N THR A 192 -6.66 -26.87 5.73
CA THR A 192 -6.97 -28.05 6.57
C THR A 192 -6.12 -29.27 6.22
N GLN A 193 -5.83 -29.52 4.93
CA GLN A 193 -5.00 -30.65 4.50
C GLN A 193 -3.57 -30.56 5.04
N ASP A 194 -2.96 -29.37 4.96
CA ASP A 194 -1.62 -29.13 5.51
C ASP A 194 -1.62 -29.15 7.03
N ALA A 195 -2.67 -28.60 7.66
CA ALA A 195 -2.80 -28.63 9.11
C ALA A 195 -2.86 -30.07 9.63
N VAL A 196 -3.66 -30.94 9.01
CA VAL A 196 -3.73 -32.37 9.33
C VAL A 196 -2.37 -33.04 9.10
N ARG A 197 -1.77 -32.82 7.93
CA ARG A 197 -0.43 -33.35 7.58
C ARG A 197 0.64 -33.00 8.61
N MET A 198 0.56 -31.81 9.20
CA MET A 198 1.52 -31.29 10.18
C MET A 198 1.09 -31.48 11.65
N GLY A 199 -0.06 -32.10 11.93
CA GLY A 199 -0.58 -32.22 13.31
C GLY A 199 -0.88 -30.88 13.98
N LEU A 200 -1.27 -29.88 13.17
CA LEU A 200 -1.67 -28.54 13.59
C LEU A 200 -3.19 -28.44 13.69
N LYS A 201 -3.63 -27.65 14.65
CA LYS A 201 -5.04 -27.25 14.84
C LYS A 201 -5.12 -25.73 15.01
N ASP A 202 -6.33 -25.19 14.99
CA ASP A 202 -6.55 -23.79 15.31
C ASP A 202 -5.85 -23.37 16.61
N SER A 203 -5.28 -22.17 16.57
CA SER A 203 -4.49 -21.58 17.66
C SER A 203 -3.20 -22.33 18.05
N SER A 204 -2.79 -23.37 17.31
CA SER A 204 -1.45 -23.94 17.48
C SER A 204 -0.40 -22.87 17.25
N SER A 205 0.60 -22.79 18.12
CA SER A 205 1.74 -21.90 17.91
C SER A 205 2.75 -22.59 17.00
N VAL A 206 3.19 -21.90 15.95
CA VAL A 206 4.24 -22.40 15.06
C VAL A 206 5.33 -21.35 14.93
N ARG A 207 6.58 -21.81 14.86
CA ARG A 207 7.71 -21.00 14.42
C ARG A 207 7.93 -21.23 12.92
N VAL A 208 8.15 -20.14 12.20
CA VAL A 208 8.37 -20.16 10.75
C VAL A 208 9.85 -20.05 10.43
N PHE A 209 10.34 -20.93 9.58
CA PHE A 209 11.73 -21.00 9.14
C PHE A 209 11.81 -20.89 7.62
N SER A 210 12.94 -20.41 7.10
CA SER A 210 13.23 -20.44 5.66
C SER A 210 14.70 -20.72 5.42
N LYS A 211 15.06 -20.97 4.16
CA LYS A 211 16.47 -21.15 3.76
C LYS A 211 17.35 -19.95 4.13
N SER A 212 16.80 -18.74 4.10
CA SER A 212 17.50 -17.51 4.51
C SER A 212 17.40 -17.20 6.00
N ASN A 213 16.52 -17.88 6.73
CA ASN A 213 16.28 -17.66 8.14
C ASN A 213 16.06 -18.99 8.86
N THR A 214 17.18 -19.69 9.08
CA THR A 214 17.21 -21.02 9.70
C THR A 214 16.99 -20.98 11.22
N GLU A 215 17.08 -19.81 11.85
CA GLU A 215 16.76 -19.62 13.28
C GLU A 215 15.27 -19.34 13.52
N GLY A 216 14.54 -18.90 12.50
CA GLY A 216 13.13 -18.52 12.61
C GLY A 216 12.93 -17.28 13.48
N VAL A 217 13.79 -16.28 13.34
CA VAL A 217 13.78 -15.04 14.14
C VAL A 217 13.89 -13.79 13.29
N TYR A 218 13.23 -12.72 13.71
CA TYR A 218 13.50 -11.37 13.24
C TYR A 218 14.67 -10.81 14.05
N ASP A 219 15.85 -10.73 13.44
CA ASP A 219 17.04 -10.11 14.04
C ASP A 219 17.02 -8.59 13.79
N LEU A 220 16.83 -7.80 14.84
CA LEU A 220 16.75 -6.34 14.77
C LEU A 220 18.13 -5.66 14.67
N LYS A 221 19.23 -6.43 14.70
CA LYS A 221 20.62 -5.93 14.63
C LYS A 221 20.99 -4.94 15.74
N ASN A 222 20.27 -4.99 16.85
CA ASN A 222 20.51 -4.18 18.05
C ASN A 222 20.62 -5.04 19.32
N GLY A 223 20.97 -6.33 19.16
CA GLY A 223 21.02 -7.30 20.25
C GLY A 223 19.67 -7.98 20.58
N LYS A 224 18.55 -7.50 20.01
CA LYS A 224 17.23 -8.12 20.17
C LYS A 224 16.88 -9.00 18.95
N LYS A 225 16.56 -10.27 19.23
CA LYS A 225 15.97 -11.21 18.27
C LYS A 225 14.54 -11.52 18.70
N ILE A 226 13.60 -11.47 17.75
CA ILE A 226 12.18 -11.74 18.00
C ILE A 226 11.82 -13.05 17.31
N PRO A 227 11.40 -14.10 18.04
CA PRO A 227 10.94 -15.33 17.41
C PRO A 227 9.78 -15.06 16.44
N MET A 228 9.85 -15.61 15.22
CA MET A 228 8.74 -15.57 14.27
C MET A 228 7.72 -16.65 14.61
N ILE A 229 7.10 -16.51 15.78
CA ILE A 229 6.07 -17.40 16.29
C ILE A 229 4.71 -16.75 16.06
N GLY A 230 3.81 -17.48 15.39
CA GLY A 230 2.44 -17.04 15.17
C GLY A 230 1.45 -18.17 15.45
N ARG A 231 0.20 -17.80 15.71
CA ARG A 231 -0.89 -18.77 15.89
C ARG A 231 -1.49 -19.15 14.55
N ILE A 232 -1.76 -20.43 14.37
CA ILE A 232 -2.44 -20.96 13.19
C ILE A 232 -3.92 -20.58 13.21
N LYS A 233 -4.45 -20.23 12.03
CA LYS A 233 -5.88 -20.29 11.71
C LYS A 233 -6.05 -21.24 10.53
N VAL A 234 -6.74 -22.34 10.75
CA VAL A 234 -7.06 -23.34 9.73
C VAL A 234 -8.23 -22.82 8.91
N THR A 235 -8.13 -22.89 7.59
CA THR A 235 -9.20 -22.40 6.70
C THR A 235 -9.15 -23.06 5.33
N GLU A 236 -10.30 -23.30 4.72
CA GLU A 236 -10.39 -23.70 3.31
C GLU A 236 -10.21 -22.52 2.34
N GLY A 237 -10.15 -21.28 2.84
CA GLY A 237 -9.96 -20.08 2.03
C GLY A 237 -8.55 -19.90 1.46
N ILE A 238 -7.65 -20.86 1.70
CA ILE A 238 -6.28 -20.86 1.21
C ILE A 238 -5.97 -22.19 0.52
N ARG A 239 -5.24 -22.13 -0.60
CA ARG A 239 -4.82 -23.31 -1.37
C ARG A 239 -3.87 -24.18 -0.54
N PRO A 240 -3.97 -25.53 -0.60
CA PRO A 240 -2.95 -26.42 -0.03
C PRO A 240 -1.52 -26.09 -0.52
N GLY A 241 -0.54 -26.22 0.37
CA GLY A 241 0.86 -25.86 0.15
C GLY A 241 1.15 -24.36 0.29
N ILE A 242 0.16 -23.52 0.58
CA ILE A 242 0.34 -22.08 0.80
C ILE A 242 0.15 -21.75 2.28
N VAL A 243 0.99 -20.85 2.78
CA VAL A 243 0.85 -20.23 4.10
C VAL A 243 0.78 -18.71 3.94
N ALA A 244 -0.15 -18.07 4.64
CA ALA A 244 -0.34 -16.63 4.54
C ALA A 244 -0.31 -15.93 5.89
N PHE A 245 0.17 -14.69 5.91
CA PHE A 245 0.00 -13.79 7.05
C PHE A 245 -0.41 -12.40 6.57
N SER A 246 -1.24 -11.73 7.37
CA SER A 246 -1.57 -10.33 7.12
C SER A 246 -0.41 -9.42 7.53
N LEU A 247 -0.08 -8.44 6.69
CA LEU A 247 0.79 -7.34 7.10
C LEU A 247 0.03 -6.31 7.94
N GLY A 248 0.63 -5.91 9.06
CA GLY A 248 0.14 -4.82 9.92
C GLY A 248 0.28 -5.10 11.40
N HIS A 249 0.52 -6.37 11.76
CA HIS A 249 0.76 -6.84 13.12
C HIS A 249 2.20 -7.29 13.34
N GLY A 250 2.53 -7.76 14.55
CA GLY A 250 3.87 -8.20 14.92
C GLY A 250 4.90 -7.07 14.94
N ASN A 251 4.46 -5.84 15.22
CA ASN A 251 5.34 -4.68 15.24
C ASN A 251 6.25 -4.74 16.47
N TRP A 252 7.54 -4.54 16.28
CA TRP A 252 8.50 -4.38 17.38
C TRP A 252 8.76 -2.91 17.71
N ALA A 253 8.39 -2.00 16.81
CA ALA A 253 8.44 -0.55 16.97
C ALA A 253 7.00 0.03 16.98
N THR A 254 6.82 1.26 16.49
CA THR A 254 5.49 1.91 16.41
C THR A 254 4.81 2.05 17.79
N GLY A 255 5.64 2.23 18.83
CA GLY A 255 5.21 2.28 20.22
C GLY A 255 4.86 0.92 20.83
N ALA A 256 5.28 -0.21 20.23
CA ALA A 256 5.14 -1.55 20.82
C ALA A 256 6.25 -1.89 21.84
N SER A 257 7.41 -1.26 21.72
CA SER A 257 8.54 -1.39 22.65
C SER A 257 8.79 -0.07 23.38
N ASP A 258 9.38 -0.16 24.57
CA ASP A 258 9.92 0.98 25.30
C ASP A 258 10.96 1.73 24.44
N VAL A 259 10.99 3.06 24.57
CA VAL A 259 11.99 3.93 23.93
C VAL A 259 12.53 4.90 24.97
N ALA A 260 13.85 5.08 25.04
CA ALA A 260 14.48 6.11 25.85
C ALA A 260 14.86 7.31 24.97
N ILE A 261 14.44 8.52 25.34
CA ILE A 261 14.77 9.78 24.66
C ILE A 261 15.28 10.75 25.73
N ASP A 262 16.50 11.25 25.58
CA ASP A 262 17.12 12.19 26.54
C ASP A 262 17.09 11.70 28.01
N GLY A 263 17.29 10.40 28.21
CA GLY A 263 17.23 9.75 29.53
C GLY A 263 15.83 9.48 30.06
N LEU A 264 14.77 9.92 29.36
CA LEU A 264 13.38 9.66 29.73
C LEU A 264 12.88 8.38 29.05
N LEU A 265 12.38 7.45 29.87
CA LEU A 265 11.78 6.21 29.40
C LEU A 265 10.31 6.42 29.02
N ILE A 266 10.00 6.25 27.74
CA ILE A 266 8.64 6.20 27.21
C ILE A 266 8.24 4.73 27.12
N LYS A 267 7.23 4.33 27.89
CA LYS A 267 6.74 2.95 27.90
C LYS A 267 5.99 2.62 26.62
N GLY A 268 6.36 1.48 26.03
CA GLY A 268 5.64 0.90 24.91
C GLY A 268 4.31 0.30 25.34
N ASP A 269 3.37 0.23 24.40
CA ASP A 269 2.12 -0.49 24.54
C ASP A 269 2.25 -1.89 23.90
N PRO A 270 2.36 -2.96 24.71
CA PRO A 270 2.61 -4.31 24.20
C PRO A 270 1.48 -4.82 23.29
N ARG A 271 0.27 -4.24 23.36
CA ARG A 271 -0.84 -4.60 22.45
C ARG A 271 -0.47 -4.37 20.99
N ARG A 272 0.36 -3.36 20.70
CA ARG A 272 0.79 -3.02 19.34
C ARG A 272 1.77 -4.02 18.74
N GLY A 273 2.41 -4.82 19.58
CA GLY A 273 3.36 -5.86 19.17
C GLY A 273 2.76 -7.26 19.05
N LYS A 274 1.45 -7.43 19.31
CA LYS A 274 0.80 -8.73 19.17
C LYS A 274 0.77 -9.21 17.71
N GLY A 275 0.64 -10.52 17.54
CA GLY A 275 0.68 -11.19 16.24
C GLY A 275 2.10 -11.48 15.77
N VAL A 276 2.26 -11.69 14.46
CA VAL A 276 3.50 -12.12 13.83
C VAL A 276 3.77 -11.32 12.55
N HIS A 277 5.05 -11.12 12.25
CA HIS A 277 5.49 -10.47 11.02
C HIS A 277 6.57 -11.32 10.33
N LEU A 278 6.22 -11.94 9.20
CA LEU A 278 7.05 -12.97 8.57
C LEU A 278 7.95 -12.49 7.42
N ASN A 279 8.09 -11.17 7.17
CA ASN A 279 9.00 -10.70 6.11
C ASN A 279 10.46 -11.16 6.33
N ALA A 280 10.90 -11.35 7.57
CA ALA A 280 12.24 -11.86 7.85
C ALA A 280 12.41 -13.34 7.48
N ALA A 281 11.32 -14.08 7.23
CA ALA A 281 11.37 -15.42 6.66
C ALA A 281 11.47 -15.40 5.13
N MET A 282 11.25 -14.26 4.47
CA MET A 282 11.29 -14.21 3.00
C MET A 282 12.70 -14.43 2.46
N ARG A 283 12.75 -14.97 1.25
CA ARG A 283 13.97 -15.46 0.63
C ARG A 283 14.89 -14.30 0.25
N ILE A 284 16.11 -14.35 0.79
CA ILE A 284 17.24 -13.53 0.35
C ILE A 284 17.77 -14.10 -0.95
N ASP A 285 18.09 -13.25 -1.92
CA ASP A 285 18.73 -13.64 -3.16
C ASP A 285 20.06 -14.38 -2.87
N PRO A 286 20.23 -15.65 -3.29
CA PRO A 286 21.43 -16.43 -3.04
C PRO A 286 22.75 -15.81 -3.51
N TYR A 287 22.71 -14.99 -4.58
CA TYR A 287 23.88 -14.33 -5.12
C TYR A 287 24.20 -13.04 -4.35
N LEU A 288 23.20 -12.15 -4.19
CA LEU A 288 23.39 -10.84 -3.56
C LEU A 288 23.54 -10.91 -2.04
N LYS A 289 22.86 -11.88 -1.39
CA LYS A 289 22.95 -12.22 0.04
C LYS A 289 22.50 -11.14 1.04
N ASN A 290 22.20 -9.93 0.57
CA ASN A 290 21.82 -8.79 1.41
C ASN A 290 20.45 -8.18 1.03
N THR A 291 19.81 -8.71 -0.02
CA THR A 291 18.48 -8.28 -0.46
C THR A 291 17.62 -9.50 -0.76
N CYS A 292 16.30 -9.35 -0.67
CA CYS A 292 15.36 -10.39 -1.10
C CYS A 292 15.44 -10.65 -2.61
N LEU A 293 14.76 -11.70 -3.08
CA LEU A 293 14.48 -11.88 -4.50
C LEU A 293 13.81 -10.61 -5.07
N LEU A 294 14.11 -10.28 -6.33
CA LEU A 294 13.67 -9.02 -6.93
C LEU A 294 13.34 -9.15 -8.42
N ASP A 295 12.43 -8.29 -8.88
CA ASP A 295 12.25 -8.00 -10.30
C ASP A 295 13.42 -7.17 -10.81
N LEU A 296 14.24 -7.75 -11.67
CA LEU A 296 15.42 -7.11 -12.24
C LEU A 296 15.10 -6.00 -13.25
N VAL A 297 13.85 -5.87 -13.70
CA VAL A 297 13.46 -4.80 -14.63
C VAL A 297 13.10 -3.53 -13.85
N GLY A 298 12.17 -3.62 -12.91
CA GLY A 298 11.67 -2.48 -12.14
C GLY A 298 12.36 -2.26 -10.79
N GLY A 299 13.21 -3.18 -10.35
CA GLY A 299 13.87 -3.13 -9.03
C GLY A 299 12.92 -3.40 -7.85
N SER A 300 11.72 -3.91 -8.12
CA SER A 300 10.76 -4.25 -7.06
C SER A 300 11.20 -5.51 -6.33
N VAL A 301 10.90 -5.57 -5.04
CA VAL A 301 11.14 -6.75 -4.20
C VAL A 301 10.03 -7.80 -4.38
N SER A 302 10.37 -9.08 -4.28
CA SER A 302 9.39 -10.17 -4.26
C SER A 302 8.95 -10.50 -2.83
N PHE A 303 7.63 -10.55 -2.64
CA PHE A 303 6.97 -10.97 -1.40
C PHE A 303 6.28 -12.34 -1.51
N TYR A 304 6.35 -12.98 -2.68
CA TYR A 304 5.49 -14.11 -3.05
C TYR A 304 6.26 -15.24 -3.75
N ASP A 305 7.58 -15.33 -3.53
CA ASP A 305 8.42 -16.38 -4.12
C ASP A 305 9.22 -17.14 -3.06
N SER A 306 8.79 -17.07 -1.79
CA SER A 306 9.51 -17.64 -0.66
C SER A 306 8.93 -18.97 -0.22
N LYS A 307 9.81 -19.93 0.04
CA LYS A 307 9.48 -21.21 0.66
C LYS A 307 9.84 -21.21 2.14
N VAL A 308 8.97 -21.78 2.96
CA VAL A 308 9.11 -21.84 4.42
C VAL A 308 8.75 -23.21 4.96
N LYS A 309 9.15 -23.44 6.20
CA LYS A 309 8.78 -24.61 7.01
C LYS A 309 8.11 -24.12 8.29
N LEU A 310 7.02 -24.78 8.67
CA LEU A 310 6.33 -24.54 9.94
C LEU A 310 6.72 -25.62 10.94
N VAL A 311 7.10 -25.22 12.15
CA VAL A 311 7.39 -26.16 13.25
C VAL A 311 6.55 -25.76 14.44
N LYS A 312 5.78 -26.71 14.97
CA LYS A 312 4.98 -26.52 16.18
C LYS A 312 5.88 -26.21 17.38
N VAL A 313 5.45 -25.26 18.21
CA VAL A 313 6.11 -24.85 19.46
C VAL A 313 5.36 -25.43 20.65
#